data_AF-A0A8X8XTX8-F1
#
_entry.id   AF-A0A8X8XTX8-F1
#
_cell.length_a   1.000
_cell.length_b   1.000
_cell.length_c   1.000
_cell.angle_alpha   90.00
_cell.angle_beta   90.00
_cell.angle_gamma   90.00
#
_symmetry.space_group_name_H-M   'P 1'
#
loop_
_entity.id
_entity.type
_entity.pdbx_description
1 polymer ?
#
loop_
_entity_poly.entity_id
_entity_poly.type
_entity_poly.pdbx_seq_one_letter_code
_entity_poly.pdbx_strand_id
1 'polypeptide(L)'
;MLGRLASILAKELLNGQRVVVVRCEEICLSGGLVRQKMKYLRFLRKRMNTKPSHGPIHFRAPSKILWRTIRGMIPHKTKRGEAALARLKVYEGVPPPYDKIKRMVIPDALKVLRLQAGHKYCLLGRLSSEVGWNHYDTIRELEKKRKERAQVTYERKKQLNKLRVKAEKVALEKLGSQLDVIAPIKKPQIHNVFDVDPSGKGHFKTIQAAIDAVPSHNPQWTFIRIKKGVYREQVSIPRDKPFIFLKGGGKDNTIITWDAHDSIATSATFSSYADYTMAQDISFVNSFNNGTHNRMRPALAAKIQGDKSAFHRCGFYGMQDTLWDVQGRHYFKLCTIQGSVDFIFGASRSLYEKCTISIVENLHKGPGYITAQGRSGPRETSAFVFKECNIVGKGKAYLGRAWRDHATVLFYDTFMTDVIVPQGWNAWYSAGNENQLRFAEVKCCGRGANASKRVKWANKLSEKELKELISISFIDGEGWLRNLALNIFGA
;
A
#
# COMPACT_ATOMS: atom_id res chain seq x y z
N MET A 1 -25.90 15.64 -2.12
CA MET A 1 -24.57 15.13 -1.73
C MET A 1 -24.62 14.32 -0.43
N LEU A 2 -25.42 14.73 0.57
CA LEU A 2 -25.60 14.01 1.84
C LEU A 2 -25.77 12.48 1.69
N GLY A 3 -26.65 12.00 0.81
CA GLY A 3 -26.89 10.56 0.65
C GLY A 3 -25.66 9.79 0.15
N ARG A 4 -24.91 10.36 -0.80
CA ARG A 4 -23.66 9.75 -1.31
C ARG A 4 -22.59 9.73 -0.23
N LEU A 5 -22.43 10.85 0.48
CA LEU A 5 -21.52 10.93 1.63
C LEU A 5 -21.87 9.86 2.67
N ALA A 6 -23.14 9.77 3.07
CA ALA A 6 -23.58 8.80 4.06
C ALA A 6 -23.36 7.34 3.62
N SER A 7 -23.56 7.04 2.33
CA SER A 7 -23.33 5.69 1.80
C SER A 7 -21.85 5.28 1.86
N ILE A 8 -20.94 6.19 1.51
CA ILE A 8 -19.50 5.93 1.58
C ILE A 8 -19.07 5.74 3.03
N LEU A 9 -19.52 6.62 3.93
CA LEU A 9 -19.19 6.51 5.35
C LEU A 9 -19.75 5.22 5.96
N ALA A 10 -20.97 4.81 5.59
CA ALA A 10 -21.55 3.55 6.07
C ALA A 10 -20.70 2.33 5.66
N LYS A 11 -20.17 2.32 4.42
CA LYS A 11 -19.26 1.26 3.96
C LYS A 11 -17.96 1.24 4.76
N GLU A 12 -17.32 2.40 4.94
CA GLU A 12 -16.06 2.48 5.71
C GLU A 12 -16.24 2.05 7.17
N LEU A 13 -17.36 2.45 7.79
CA LEU A 13 -17.69 2.02 9.15
C LEU A 13 -17.89 0.51 9.23
N LEU A 14 -18.58 -0.10 8.26
CA LEU A 14 -18.79 -1.56 8.17
C LEU A 14 -17.49 -2.34 7.89
N ASN A 15 -16.51 -1.70 7.25
CA ASN A 15 -15.15 -2.20 7.04
C ASN A 15 -14.24 -2.07 8.28
N GLY A 16 -14.74 -1.48 9.38
CA GLY A 16 -14.01 -1.39 10.64
C GLY A 16 -13.28 -0.07 10.88
N GLN A 17 -13.37 0.90 9.96
CA GLN A 17 -12.68 2.18 10.13
C GLN A 17 -13.34 3.06 11.20
N ARG A 18 -12.53 3.83 11.92
CA ARG A 18 -12.99 4.91 12.81
C ARG A 18 -13.09 6.20 11.99
N VAL A 19 -14.28 6.77 11.94
CA VAL A 19 -14.57 7.91 11.07
C VAL A 19 -15.07 9.08 11.89
N VAL A 20 -14.43 10.23 11.71
CA VAL A 20 -14.86 11.49 12.31
C VAL A 20 -15.22 12.45 11.18
N VAL A 21 -16.48 12.88 11.15
CA VAL A 21 -16.97 13.88 10.19
C VAL A 21 -17.08 15.22 10.92
N VAL A 22 -16.39 16.22 10.39
CA VAL A 22 -16.42 17.60 10.86
C VAL A 22 -17.11 18.49 9.83
N ARG A 23 -17.58 19.66 10.26
CA ARG A 23 -18.32 20.62 9.42
C ARG A 23 -19.59 20.03 8.78
N CYS A 24 -20.39 19.32 9.57
CA CYS A 24 -21.64 18.75 9.08
C CYS A 24 -22.62 19.83 8.56
N GLU A 25 -22.51 21.07 9.03
CA GLU A 25 -23.31 22.22 8.59
C GLU A 25 -23.08 22.61 7.12
N GLU A 26 -21.94 22.22 6.53
CA GLU A 26 -21.55 22.57 5.16
C GLU A 26 -21.87 21.46 4.14
N ILE A 27 -22.52 20.38 4.59
CA ILE A 27 -22.94 19.30 3.71
C ILE A 27 -23.99 19.81 2.73
N CYS A 28 -23.78 19.56 1.44
CA CYS A 28 -24.69 20.00 0.39
C CYS A 28 -25.85 19.02 0.15
N LEU A 29 -27.06 19.55 0.07
CA LEU A 29 -28.27 18.86 -0.39
C LEU A 29 -28.64 19.33 -1.79
N SER A 30 -28.99 18.41 -2.67
CA SER A 30 -29.47 18.73 -4.01
C SER A 30 -30.88 19.29 -3.95
N GLY A 31 -31.19 20.31 -4.75
CA GLY A 31 -32.45 21.04 -4.70
C GLY A 31 -32.37 22.29 -3.82
N GLY A 32 -33.14 23.32 -4.20
CA GLY A 32 -33.15 24.61 -3.50
C GLY A 32 -33.69 24.54 -2.08
N LEU A 33 -33.37 25.57 -1.28
CA LEU A 33 -33.70 25.65 0.15
C LEU A 33 -35.20 25.49 0.42
N VAL A 34 -36.07 26.17 -0.33
CA VAL A 34 -37.52 26.12 -0.14
C VAL A 34 -38.06 24.70 -0.28
N ARG A 35 -37.67 23.99 -1.35
CA ARG A 35 -38.06 22.59 -1.60
C ARG A 35 -37.60 21.68 -0.45
N GLN A 36 -36.35 21.83 -0.03
CA GLN A 36 -35.80 20.99 1.05
C GLN A 36 -36.45 21.32 2.40
N LYS A 37 -36.72 22.59 2.70
CA LYS A 37 -37.46 23.04 3.88
C LYS A 37 -38.84 22.41 3.92
N MET A 38 -39.63 22.51 2.85
CA MET A 38 -40.97 21.91 2.78
C MET A 38 -40.92 20.39 2.98
N LYS A 39 -39.95 19.70 2.37
CA LYS A 39 -39.75 18.25 2.58
C LYS A 39 -39.42 17.93 4.04
N TYR A 40 -38.58 18.74 4.68
CA TYR A 40 -38.19 18.55 6.07
C TYR A 40 -39.33 18.84 7.05
N LEU A 41 -40.08 19.93 6.83
CA LEU A 41 -41.27 20.26 7.63
C LEU A 41 -42.33 19.15 7.55
N ARG A 42 -42.53 18.54 6.37
CA ARG A 42 -43.39 17.36 6.23
C ARG A 42 -42.86 16.17 7.04
N PHE A 43 -41.55 15.96 7.07
CA PHE A 43 -40.92 14.95 7.92
C PHE A 43 -41.14 15.21 9.41
N LEU A 44 -41.00 16.47 9.87
CA LEU A 44 -41.27 16.86 11.26
C LEU A 44 -42.73 16.61 11.70
N ARG A 45 -43.67 16.60 10.75
CA ARG A 45 -45.09 16.29 11.03
C ARG A 45 -45.36 14.80 11.19
N LYS A 46 -44.44 13.91 10.82
CA LYS A 46 -44.65 12.45 10.98
C LYS A 46 -44.63 12.06 12.45
N ARG A 47 -45.69 11.42 12.94
CA ARG A 47 -45.83 10.93 14.32
C ARG A 47 -46.45 9.54 14.30
N MET A 48 -46.24 8.76 15.35
CA MET A 48 -46.98 7.51 15.54
C MET A 48 -48.43 7.84 15.93
N ASN A 49 -49.40 7.18 15.30
CA ASN A 49 -50.82 7.48 15.52
C ASN A 49 -51.29 7.09 16.92
N THR A 50 -50.77 5.97 17.46
CA THR A 50 -51.19 5.40 18.75
C THR A 50 -50.52 6.06 19.95
N LYS A 51 -49.17 6.20 19.93
CA LYS A 51 -48.42 6.84 21.01
C LYS A 51 -47.34 7.78 20.45
N PRO A 52 -47.62 9.10 20.35
CA PRO A 52 -46.71 10.06 19.74
C PRO A 52 -45.29 10.06 20.33
N SER A 53 -45.12 9.74 21.61
CA SER A 53 -43.81 9.65 22.28
C SER A 53 -42.95 8.46 21.83
N HIS A 54 -43.54 7.42 21.23
CA HIS A 54 -42.82 6.30 20.60
C HIS A 54 -42.60 6.50 19.09
N GLY A 55 -42.95 7.68 18.57
CA GLY A 55 -42.77 8.03 17.16
C GLY A 55 -41.31 8.27 16.75
N PRO A 56 -41.07 8.52 15.45
CA PRO A 56 -39.73 8.81 14.93
C PRO A 56 -39.10 10.05 15.57
N ILE A 57 -37.84 9.94 15.99
CA ILE A 57 -37.07 11.09 16.51
C ILE A 57 -36.61 11.97 15.35
N HIS A 58 -37.00 13.24 15.40
CA HIS A 58 -36.73 14.24 14.37
C HIS A 58 -35.54 15.12 14.73
N PHE A 59 -34.33 14.64 14.45
CA PHE A 59 -33.12 15.46 14.65
C PHE A 59 -33.14 16.73 13.80
N ARG A 60 -32.72 17.87 14.35
CA ARG A 60 -32.59 19.14 13.62
C ARG A 60 -31.14 19.57 13.40
N ALA A 61 -30.24 19.15 14.27
CA ALA A 61 -28.81 19.43 14.14
C ALA A 61 -28.19 18.71 12.92
N PRO A 62 -27.35 19.38 12.10
CA PRO A 62 -26.73 18.80 10.91
C PRO A 62 -25.99 17.49 11.17
N SER A 63 -25.21 17.41 12.25
CA SER A 63 -24.47 16.19 12.63
C SER A 63 -25.42 15.02 12.88
N LYS A 64 -26.52 15.26 13.60
CA LYS A 64 -27.51 14.23 13.91
C LYS A 64 -28.36 13.84 12.69
N ILE A 65 -28.59 14.76 11.76
CA ILE A 65 -29.21 14.44 10.46
C ILE A 65 -28.31 13.51 9.65
N LEU A 66 -27.01 13.81 9.57
CA LEU A 66 -26.03 12.93 8.93
C LEU A 66 -25.98 11.57 9.63
N TRP A 67 -25.86 11.55 10.96
CA TRP A 67 -25.84 10.33 11.75
C TRP A 67 -27.08 9.46 11.52
N ARG A 68 -28.28 10.06 11.50
CA ARG A 68 -29.53 9.33 11.18
C ARG A 68 -29.49 8.74 9.79
N THR A 69 -28.96 9.49 8.81
CA THR A 69 -28.84 9.03 7.43
C THR A 69 -27.90 7.82 7.32
N ILE A 70 -26.75 7.88 8.00
CA ILE A 70 -25.78 6.77 8.06
C ILE A 70 -26.38 5.57 8.80
N ARG A 71 -27.03 5.80 9.95
CA ARG A 71 -27.72 4.75 10.72
C ARG A 71 -28.75 4.01 9.86
N GLY A 72 -29.47 4.72 8.99
CA GLY A 72 -30.44 4.11 8.06
C GLY A 72 -29.80 3.23 6.98
N MET A 73 -28.49 3.38 6.74
CA MET A 73 -27.71 2.60 5.77
C MET A 73 -26.89 1.48 6.42
N ILE A 74 -26.96 1.34 7.75
CA ILE A 74 -26.26 0.30 8.53
C ILE A 74 -27.30 -0.61 9.19
N PRO A 75 -27.10 -1.94 9.21
CA PRO A 75 -27.94 -2.88 9.97
C PRO A 75 -27.69 -2.74 11.48
N HIS A 76 -27.98 -1.57 12.04
CA HIS A 76 -27.56 -1.11 13.37
C HIS A 76 -28.20 -1.86 14.55
N LYS A 77 -29.21 -2.69 14.29
CA LYS A 77 -29.80 -3.60 15.31
C LYS A 77 -28.96 -4.86 15.53
N THR A 78 -28.02 -5.16 14.62
CA THR A 78 -27.07 -6.27 14.79
C THR A 78 -25.87 -5.82 15.60
N LYS A 79 -25.20 -6.73 16.31
CA LYS A 79 -23.95 -6.42 17.05
C LYS A 79 -22.87 -5.82 16.15
N ARG A 80 -22.76 -6.31 14.90
CA ARG A 80 -21.84 -5.75 13.89
C ARG A 80 -22.18 -4.30 13.54
N GLY A 81 -23.46 -4.02 13.30
CA GLY A 81 -23.93 -2.68 12.95
C GLY A 81 -23.84 -1.70 14.11
N GLU A 82 -24.12 -2.15 15.32
CA GLU A 82 -23.93 -1.39 16.56
C GLU A 82 -22.46 -0.99 16.73
N ALA A 83 -21.53 -1.95 16.63
CA ALA A 83 -20.10 -1.70 16.68
C ALA A 83 -19.62 -0.77 15.55
N ALA A 84 -20.20 -0.88 14.35
CA ALA A 84 -19.92 0.04 13.25
C ALA A 84 -20.36 1.47 13.55
N LEU A 85 -21.55 1.66 14.12
CA LEU A 85 -22.05 2.99 14.45
C LEU A 85 -21.29 3.62 15.62
N ALA A 86 -20.78 2.82 16.57
CA ALA A 86 -19.93 3.28 17.68
C ALA A 86 -18.59 3.89 17.21
N ARG A 87 -18.13 3.53 16.00
CA ARG A 87 -16.91 4.09 15.39
C ARG A 87 -17.11 5.46 14.72
N LEU A 88 -18.35 5.93 14.61
CA LEU A 88 -18.69 7.20 13.97
C LEU A 88 -18.78 8.34 14.99
N LYS A 89 -18.03 9.41 14.74
CA LYS A 89 -18.23 10.70 15.41
C LYS A 89 -18.58 11.77 14.37
N VAL A 90 -19.54 12.63 14.68
CA VAL A 90 -20.03 13.68 13.79
C VAL A 90 -20.11 14.99 14.56
N TYR A 91 -19.61 16.07 13.96
CA TYR A 91 -19.52 17.39 14.58
C TYR A 91 -19.93 18.51 13.62
N GLU A 92 -20.60 19.51 14.17
CA GLU A 92 -20.67 20.84 13.59
C GLU A 92 -19.37 21.61 13.86
N GLY A 93 -18.89 22.35 12.86
CA GLY A 93 -17.57 22.98 12.92
C GLY A 93 -16.43 21.95 13.05
N VAL A 94 -15.26 22.43 13.48
CA VAL A 94 -14.07 21.59 13.71
C VAL A 94 -13.56 21.74 15.15
N PRO A 95 -13.99 20.87 16.07
CA PRO A 95 -13.53 20.93 17.46
C PRO A 95 -12.11 20.38 17.65
N PRO A 96 -11.37 20.79 18.69
CA PRO A 96 -10.13 20.14 19.10
C PRO A 96 -10.35 18.67 19.46
N PRO A 97 -9.41 17.74 19.14
CA PRO A 97 -8.11 17.96 18.50
C PRO A 97 -8.15 17.94 16.95
N TYR A 98 -9.33 17.85 16.33
CA TYR A 98 -9.48 17.68 14.88
C TYR A 98 -9.18 18.95 14.07
N ASP A 99 -9.06 20.10 14.73
CA ASP A 99 -8.64 21.36 14.15
C ASP A 99 -7.19 21.33 13.64
N LYS A 100 -6.34 20.51 14.27
CA LYS A 100 -4.92 20.31 13.93
C LYS A 100 -4.65 19.09 13.04
N ILE A 101 -5.64 18.23 12.84
CA ILE A 101 -5.49 16.98 12.08
C ILE A 101 -5.73 17.23 10.58
N LYS A 102 -4.95 16.56 9.72
CA LYS A 102 -5.17 16.59 8.27
C LYS A 102 -6.53 15.97 7.94
N ARG A 103 -7.38 16.74 7.28
CA ARG A 103 -8.71 16.30 6.85
C ARG A 103 -8.67 15.75 5.44
N MET A 104 -9.53 14.78 5.17
CA MET A 104 -9.70 14.16 3.86
C MET A 104 -10.96 14.70 3.20
N VAL A 105 -10.93 14.77 1.87
CA VAL A 105 -12.09 15.10 1.04
C VAL A 105 -12.53 13.82 0.33
N ILE A 106 -13.83 13.57 0.28
CA ILE A 106 -14.40 12.44 -0.45
C ILE A 106 -14.84 12.96 -1.83
N PRO A 107 -14.10 12.70 -2.92
CA PRO A 107 -14.38 13.27 -4.24
C PRO A 107 -15.78 12.90 -4.73
N ASP A 108 -16.20 11.66 -4.48
CA ASP A 108 -17.52 11.16 -4.88
C ASP A 108 -18.70 11.88 -4.20
N ALA A 109 -18.42 12.59 -3.11
CA ALA A 109 -19.38 13.40 -2.38
C ALA A 109 -19.19 14.92 -2.60
N LEU A 110 -18.30 15.35 -3.50
CA LEU A 110 -18.10 16.76 -3.83
C LEU A 110 -19.22 17.30 -4.73
N LYS A 111 -19.81 18.43 -4.32
CA LYS A 111 -20.84 19.14 -5.09
C LYS A 111 -20.39 19.40 -6.53
N VAL A 112 -19.18 19.96 -6.70
CA VAL A 112 -18.65 20.37 -8.01
C VAL A 112 -18.55 19.22 -9.01
N LEU A 113 -18.30 17.99 -8.53
CA LEU A 113 -18.17 16.82 -9.40
C LEU A 113 -19.51 16.14 -9.69
N ARG A 114 -20.52 16.37 -8.85
CA ARG A 114 -21.75 15.54 -8.84
C ARG A 114 -23.02 16.31 -9.15
N LEU A 115 -22.98 17.64 -9.10
CA LEU A 115 -24.10 18.50 -9.45
C LEU A 115 -23.66 19.38 -10.62
N GLN A 116 -24.39 19.29 -11.73
CA GLN A 116 -24.15 20.11 -12.92
C GLN A 116 -24.26 21.60 -12.59
N ALA A 117 -23.51 22.44 -13.33
CA ALA A 117 -23.61 23.88 -13.21
C ALA A 117 -25.06 24.36 -13.40
N GLY A 118 -25.48 25.36 -12.63
CA GLY A 118 -26.86 25.90 -12.65
C GLY A 118 -27.87 25.15 -11.78
N HIS A 119 -27.61 23.91 -11.36
CA HIS A 119 -28.55 23.18 -10.49
C HIS A 119 -28.56 23.73 -9.05
N LYS A 120 -29.76 23.98 -8.53
CA LYS A 120 -29.96 24.51 -7.17
C LYS A 120 -29.53 23.48 -6.11
N TYR A 121 -28.92 23.96 -5.05
CA TYR A 121 -28.55 23.20 -3.85
C TYR A 121 -28.78 24.03 -2.60
N CYS A 122 -28.79 23.40 -1.43
CA CYS A 122 -28.76 24.10 -0.15
C CYS A 122 -27.77 23.46 0.82
N LEU A 123 -27.26 24.25 1.76
CA LEU A 123 -26.42 23.76 2.85
C LEU A 123 -27.29 23.13 3.94
N LEU A 124 -26.81 22.03 4.53
CA LEU A 124 -27.51 21.34 5.59
C LEU A 124 -27.67 22.22 6.83
N GLY A 125 -26.66 23.01 7.18
CA GLY A 125 -26.72 23.98 8.27
C GLY A 125 -27.80 25.04 8.07
N ARG A 126 -27.89 25.60 6.85
CA ARG A 126 -28.94 26.58 6.54
C ARG A 126 -30.33 25.97 6.59
N LEU A 127 -30.51 24.75 6.04
CA LEU A 127 -31.76 24.02 6.17
C LEU A 127 -32.11 23.76 7.64
N SER A 128 -31.14 23.31 8.44
CA SER A 128 -31.31 23.03 9.86
C SER A 128 -31.74 24.27 10.64
N SER A 129 -31.16 25.43 10.35
CA SER A 129 -31.55 26.72 10.95
C SER A 129 -33.02 27.04 10.67
N GLU A 130 -33.46 26.92 9.42
CA GLU A 130 -34.85 27.18 8.99
C GLU A 130 -35.90 26.22 9.61
N VAL A 131 -35.46 25.10 10.20
CA VAL A 131 -36.33 24.09 10.82
C VAL A 131 -36.14 24.00 12.33
N GLY A 132 -35.49 25.00 12.94
CA GLY A 132 -35.39 25.18 14.39
C GLY A 132 -34.10 24.63 15.03
N TRP A 133 -32.95 24.76 14.34
CA TRP A 133 -31.63 24.56 14.94
C TRP A 133 -30.90 25.91 15.08
N ASN A 134 -30.84 26.42 16.31
CA ASN A 134 -30.48 27.82 16.58
C ASN A 134 -28.97 28.10 16.69
N HIS A 135 -28.10 27.13 16.40
CA HIS A 135 -26.65 27.29 16.56
C HIS A 135 -25.91 27.63 15.27
N TYR A 136 -26.63 27.82 14.15
CA TYR A 136 -26.01 28.03 12.84
C TYR A 136 -25.08 29.25 12.80
N ASP A 137 -25.54 30.39 13.31
CA ASP A 137 -24.76 31.63 13.28
C ASP A 137 -23.57 31.55 14.24
N THR A 138 -23.76 31.00 15.44
CA THR A 138 -22.66 30.75 16.40
C THR A 138 -21.56 29.88 15.80
N ILE A 139 -21.91 28.77 15.14
CA ILE A 139 -20.93 27.89 14.49
C ILE A 139 -20.22 28.62 13.34
N ARG A 140 -20.95 29.43 12.57
CA ARG A 140 -20.37 30.22 11.47
C ARG A 140 -19.34 31.22 11.98
N GLU A 141 -19.60 31.88 13.10
CA GLU A 141 -18.66 32.80 13.75
C GLU A 141 -17.42 32.08 14.29
N LEU A 142 -17.60 30.95 14.99
CA LEU A 142 -16.49 30.15 15.50
C LEU A 142 -15.61 29.61 14.37
N GLU A 143 -16.22 29.16 13.27
CA GLU A 143 -15.50 28.70 12.08
C GLU A 143 -14.77 29.84 11.36
N LYS A 144 -15.33 31.07 11.36
CA LYS A 144 -14.65 32.26 10.85
C LYS A 144 -13.38 32.53 11.65
N LYS A 145 -13.47 32.61 12.99
CA LYS A 145 -12.33 32.78 13.90
C LYS A 145 -11.28 31.67 13.72
N ARG A 146 -11.71 30.42 13.55
CA ARG A 146 -10.82 29.27 13.29
C ARG A 146 -10.07 29.42 11.96
N LYS A 147 -10.75 29.85 10.88
CA LYS A 147 -10.15 30.05 9.56
C LYS A 147 -9.11 31.18 9.60
N GLU A 148 -9.39 32.27 10.31
CA GLU A 148 -8.43 33.37 10.52
C GLU A 148 -7.16 32.87 11.23
N ARG A 149 -7.30 32.14 12.35
CA ARG A 149 -6.16 31.51 13.05
C ARG A 149 -5.37 30.53 12.17
N ALA A 150 -6.08 29.72 11.38
CA ALA A 150 -5.48 28.77 10.46
C ALA A 150 -4.72 29.47 9.31
N GLN A 151 -5.23 30.61 8.83
CA GLN A 151 -4.57 31.42 7.80
C GLN A 151 -3.24 31.98 8.30
N VAL A 152 -3.22 32.58 9.50
CA VAL A 152 -1.98 33.05 10.14
C VAL A 152 -0.96 31.92 10.30
N THR A 153 -1.42 30.75 10.76
CA THR A 153 -0.56 29.57 10.90
C THR A 153 -0.01 29.09 9.56
N TYR A 154 -0.85 29.11 8.51
CA TYR A 154 -0.44 28.73 7.16
C TYR A 154 0.56 29.72 6.56
N GLU A 155 0.36 31.02 6.72
CA GLU A 155 1.27 32.07 6.27
C GLU A 155 2.62 31.96 6.97
N ARG A 156 2.63 31.76 8.29
CA ARG A 156 3.86 31.50 9.05
C ARG A 156 4.58 30.25 8.53
N LYS A 157 3.86 29.15 8.29
CA LYS A 157 4.43 27.92 7.72
C LYS A 157 4.98 28.13 6.31
N LYS A 158 4.28 28.92 5.48
CA LYS A 158 4.71 29.27 4.12
C LYS A 158 5.99 30.12 4.14
N GLN A 159 6.07 31.11 5.02
CA GLN A 159 7.27 31.92 5.24
C GLN A 159 8.43 31.08 5.75
N LEU A 160 8.20 30.22 6.75
CA LEU A 160 9.21 29.32 7.27
C LEU A 160 9.73 28.36 6.19
N ASN A 161 8.84 27.80 5.36
CA ASN A 161 9.25 26.99 4.22
C ASN A 161 10.07 27.79 3.20
N LYS A 162 9.71 29.05 2.92
CA LYS A 162 10.50 29.92 2.02
C LYS A 162 11.90 30.19 2.60
N LEU A 163 11.99 30.47 3.90
CA LEU A 163 13.25 30.63 4.62
C LEU A 163 14.06 29.34 4.61
N ARG A 164 13.41 28.18 4.83
CA ARG A 164 14.05 26.87 4.79
C ARG A 164 14.62 26.58 3.40
N VAL A 165 13.86 26.80 2.34
CA VAL A 165 14.33 26.63 0.94
C VAL A 165 15.49 27.59 0.64
N LYS A 166 15.45 28.83 1.14
CA LYS A 166 16.57 29.77 1.01
C LYS A 166 17.80 29.31 1.79
N ALA A 167 17.62 28.82 3.02
CA ALA A 167 18.69 28.29 3.85
C ALA A 167 19.29 27.00 3.25
N GLU A 168 18.46 26.12 2.71
CA GLU A 168 18.87 24.94 1.94
C GLU A 168 19.71 25.37 0.74
N LYS A 169 19.30 26.39 -0.02
CA LYS A 169 20.07 26.93 -1.15
C LYS A 169 21.43 27.49 -0.72
N VAL A 170 21.47 28.30 0.34
CA VAL A 170 22.72 28.88 0.88
C VAL A 170 23.63 27.79 1.44
N ALA A 171 23.07 26.77 2.10
CA ALA A 171 23.83 25.61 2.56
C ALA A 171 24.39 24.82 1.37
N LEU A 172 23.62 24.68 0.29
CA LEU A 172 24.06 24.05 -0.97
C LEU A 172 25.23 24.81 -1.61
N GLU A 173 25.16 26.14 -1.65
CA GLU A 173 26.22 27.01 -2.17
C GLU A 173 27.49 26.92 -1.30
N LYS A 174 27.34 26.91 0.02
CA LYS A 174 28.45 26.73 0.98
C LYS A 174 29.08 25.34 0.93
N LEU A 175 28.28 24.30 0.65
CA LEU A 175 28.79 22.97 0.41
C LEU A 175 29.48 22.83 -0.96
N GLY A 176 29.46 23.83 -1.85
CA GLY A 176 29.89 23.72 -3.26
C GLY A 176 31.12 22.87 -3.54
N SER A 177 32.28 23.23 -2.99
CA SER A 177 33.53 22.45 -3.21
C SER A 177 33.57 21.08 -2.51
N GLN A 178 32.73 20.88 -1.49
CA GLN A 178 32.53 19.58 -0.82
C GLN A 178 31.45 18.72 -1.49
N LEU A 179 30.56 19.35 -2.26
CA LEU A 179 29.54 18.74 -3.10
C LEU A 179 30.15 18.24 -4.41
N ASP A 180 31.23 18.79 -4.96
CA ASP A 180 31.89 18.19 -6.13
C ASP A 180 32.47 16.80 -5.83
N VAL A 181 32.73 16.51 -4.55
CA VAL A 181 33.11 15.18 -4.05
C VAL A 181 31.87 14.28 -3.80
N ILE A 182 30.66 14.84 -3.74
CA ILE A 182 29.41 14.17 -3.29
C ILE A 182 28.20 14.47 -4.23
N ALA A 183 28.39 15.01 -5.44
CA ALA A 183 27.29 15.51 -6.26
C ALA A 183 26.54 14.34 -6.92
N PRO A 184 25.19 14.34 -6.85
CA PRO A 184 24.37 13.26 -7.35
C PRO A 184 24.35 13.24 -8.88
N ILE A 185 24.49 12.03 -9.40
CA ILE A 185 24.23 11.56 -10.76
C ILE A 185 23.07 12.37 -11.39
N LYS A 186 23.34 13.02 -12.53
CA LYS A 186 22.35 13.68 -13.40
C LYS A 186 21.10 12.80 -13.49
N LYS A 187 19.89 13.38 -13.36
CA LYS A 187 18.62 12.67 -13.63
C LYS A 187 18.79 11.83 -14.89
N PRO A 188 18.68 10.50 -14.82
CA PRO A 188 18.95 9.69 -16.00
C PRO A 188 17.94 10.05 -17.08
N GLN A 189 18.45 10.39 -18.26
CA GLN A 189 17.62 10.63 -19.41
C GLN A 189 17.11 9.28 -19.93
N ILE A 190 15.83 9.21 -20.25
CA ILE A 190 15.26 8.05 -20.96
C ILE A 190 15.68 8.20 -22.42
N HIS A 191 16.44 7.24 -22.92
CA HIS A 191 16.98 7.32 -24.28
C HIS A 191 16.11 6.55 -25.27
N ASN A 192 15.63 5.37 -24.88
CA ASN A 192 14.82 4.51 -25.73
C ASN A 192 13.43 4.29 -25.11
N VAL A 193 12.38 4.32 -25.94
CA VAL A 193 11.00 4.00 -25.55
C VAL A 193 10.43 2.94 -26.48
N PHE A 194 10.16 1.76 -25.94
CA PHE A 194 9.55 0.64 -26.67
C PHE A 194 8.12 0.43 -26.21
N ASP A 195 7.15 0.46 -27.12
CA ASP A 195 5.76 0.14 -26.84
C ASP A 195 5.48 -1.32 -27.22
N VAL A 196 5.00 -2.10 -26.27
CA VAL A 196 4.57 -3.49 -26.45
C VAL A 196 3.05 -3.54 -26.48
N ASP A 197 2.49 -4.04 -27.58
CA ASP A 197 1.06 -4.22 -27.77
C ASP A 197 0.76 -5.54 -28.50
N PRO A 198 0.08 -6.51 -27.86
CA PRO A 198 -0.21 -7.81 -28.47
C PRO A 198 -1.14 -7.71 -29.69
N SER A 199 -1.89 -6.60 -29.84
CA SER A 199 -2.70 -6.34 -31.04
C SER A 199 -1.87 -5.91 -32.26
N GLY A 200 -0.56 -5.70 -32.10
CA GLY A 200 0.35 -5.28 -33.17
C GLY A 200 0.40 -3.77 -33.42
N LYS A 201 -0.22 -2.95 -32.56
CA LYS A 201 -0.22 -1.48 -32.67
C LYS A 201 0.98 -0.79 -31.99
N GLY A 202 1.86 -1.56 -31.36
CA GLY A 202 3.11 -1.09 -30.73
C GLY A 202 4.33 -1.43 -31.60
N HIS A 203 5.51 -1.07 -31.12
CA HIS A 203 6.78 -1.46 -31.75
C HIS A 203 6.99 -2.98 -31.72
N PHE A 204 6.53 -3.65 -30.65
CA PHE A 204 6.67 -5.10 -30.48
C PHE A 204 5.34 -5.74 -30.07
N LYS A 205 5.13 -7.01 -30.45
CA LYS A 205 3.96 -7.81 -30.03
C LYS A 205 4.15 -8.50 -28.68
N THR A 206 5.39 -8.84 -28.35
CA THR A 206 5.77 -9.61 -27.13
C THR A 206 6.76 -8.81 -26.29
N ILE A 207 6.79 -9.08 -24.99
CA ILE A 207 7.71 -8.41 -24.05
C ILE A 207 9.14 -8.88 -24.31
N GLN A 208 9.35 -10.17 -24.59
CA GLN A 208 10.70 -10.69 -24.87
C GLN A 208 11.34 -10.01 -26.08
N ALA A 209 10.61 -9.87 -27.20
CA ALA A 209 11.13 -9.17 -28.38
C ALA A 209 11.57 -7.71 -28.11
N ALA A 210 10.86 -7.00 -27.21
CA ALA A 210 11.28 -5.65 -26.81
C ALA A 210 12.57 -5.65 -25.99
N ILE A 211 12.78 -6.66 -25.14
CA ILE A 211 14.03 -6.86 -24.39
C ILE A 211 15.16 -7.28 -25.33
N ASP A 212 14.88 -8.12 -26.32
CA ASP A 212 15.84 -8.57 -27.32
C ASP A 212 16.36 -7.41 -28.17
N ALA A 213 15.51 -6.41 -28.44
CA ALA A 213 15.88 -5.19 -29.14
C ALA A 213 16.74 -4.20 -28.33
N VAL A 214 16.84 -4.36 -27.01
CA VAL A 214 17.77 -3.54 -26.20
C VAL A 214 19.20 -3.97 -26.54
N PRO A 215 20.11 -3.02 -26.87
CA PRO A 215 21.50 -3.35 -27.17
C PRO A 215 22.20 -4.07 -26.01
N SER A 216 23.15 -4.94 -26.35
CA SER A 216 24.07 -5.48 -25.35
C SER A 216 24.94 -4.36 -24.77
N HIS A 217 25.35 -4.50 -23.51
CA HIS A 217 26.09 -3.53 -22.71
C HIS A 217 25.45 -2.14 -22.66
N ASN A 218 24.11 -2.08 -22.71
CA ASN A 218 23.33 -0.84 -22.75
C ASN A 218 23.68 0.10 -21.56
N PRO A 219 24.20 1.31 -21.80
CA PRO A 219 24.57 2.23 -20.71
C PRO A 219 23.44 3.19 -20.33
N GLN A 220 22.28 3.12 -21.00
CA GLN A 220 21.21 4.12 -20.90
C GLN A 220 19.86 3.51 -20.56
N TRP A 221 18.96 4.29 -19.95
CA TRP A 221 17.62 3.78 -19.63
C TRP A 221 16.79 3.50 -20.89
N THR A 222 16.36 2.25 -21.02
CA THR A 222 15.34 1.83 -21.99
C THR A 222 14.01 1.60 -21.29
N PHE A 223 13.00 2.35 -21.70
CA PHE A 223 11.65 2.33 -21.16
C PHE A 223 10.75 1.44 -22.02
N ILE A 224 10.33 0.31 -21.49
CA ILE A 224 9.42 -0.63 -22.16
C ILE A 224 8.02 -0.44 -21.59
N ARG A 225 7.14 0.22 -22.36
CA ARG A 225 5.74 0.44 -22.03
C ARG A 225 4.91 -0.73 -22.50
N ILE A 226 4.29 -1.44 -21.57
CA ILE A 226 3.54 -2.66 -21.84
C ILE A 226 2.06 -2.34 -21.74
N LYS A 227 1.31 -2.51 -22.83
CA LYS A 227 -0.14 -2.33 -22.84
C LYS A 227 -0.82 -3.36 -21.96
N LYS A 228 -2.01 -3.02 -21.48
CA LYS A 228 -2.86 -3.95 -20.70
C LYS A 228 -3.12 -5.21 -21.52
N GLY A 229 -3.03 -6.37 -20.88
CA GLY A 229 -3.16 -7.66 -21.52
C GLY A 229 -2.59 -8.79 -20.67
N VAL A 230 -2.86 -10.01 -21.10
CA VAL A 230 -2.23 -11.22 -20.58
C VAL A 230 -1.22 -11.70 -21.62
N TYR A 231 0.04 -11.76 -21.21
CA TYR A 231 1.18 -12.15 -22.02
C TYR A 231 1.61 -13.54 -21.57
N ARG A 232 1.30 -14.57 -22.37
CA ARG A 232 1.70 -15.95 -22.09
C ARG A 232 3.06 -16.23 -22.73
N GLU A 233 4.12 -15.83 -22.04
CA GLU A 233 5.51 -15.96 -22.47
C GLU A 233 6.43 -16.09 -21.25
N GLN A 234 7.59 -16.74 -21.43
CA GLN A 234 8.70 -16.63 -20.48
C GLN A 234 9.57 -15.45 -20.86
N VAL A 235 9.82 -14.56 -19.91
CA VAL A 235 10.57 -13.33 -20.13
C VAL A 235 11.89 -13.40 -19.37
N SER A 236 13.00 -13.15 -20.05
CA SER A 236 14.34 -13.08 -19.46
C SER A 236 15.04 -11.80 -19.88
N ILE A 237 15.54 -11.06 -18.91
CA ILE A 237 16.46 -9.93 -19.11
C ILE A 237 17.90 -10.46 -18.93
N PRO A 238 18.67 -10.61 -20.03
CA PRO A 238 20.06 -11.07 -20.00
C PRO A 238 20.98 -10.14 -19.23
N ARG A 239 22.04 -10.68 -18.60
CA ARG A 239 22.97 -9.92 -17.72
C ARG A 239 23.59 -8.69 -18.39
N ASP A 240 23.87 -8.80 -19.69
CA ASP A 240 24.49 -7.77 -20.50
C ASP A 240 23.53 -6.63 -20.90
N LYS A 241 22.25 -6.66 -20.48
CA LYS A 241 21.25 -5.63 -20.82
C LYS A 241 20.73 -4.86 -19.60
N PRO A 242 21.57 -4.08 -18.89
CA PRO A 242 21.15 -3.29 -17.74
C PRO A 242 20.30 -2.08 -18.13
N PHE A 243 19.77 -1.38 -17.12
CA PHE A 243 18.97 -0.16 -17.25
C PHE A 243 17.68 -0.32 -18.05
N ILE A 244 16.94 -1.39 -17.77
CA ILE A 244 15.62 -1.65 -18.36
C ILE A 244 14.52 -1.31 -17.37
N PHE A 245 13.55 -0.52 -17.81
CA PHE A 245 12.33 -0.27 -17.05
C PHE A 245 11.08 -0.79 -17.75
N LEU A 246 10.44 -1.78 -17.15
CA LEU A 246 9.16 -2.33 -17.58
C LEU A 246 8.00 -1.58 -16.91
N LYS A 247 7.10 -0.98 -17.69
CA LYS A 247 5.91 -0.29 -17.16
C LYS A 247 4.63 -0.82 -17.76
N GLY A 248 3.84 -1.52 -16.96
CA GLY A 248 2.51 -1.97 -17.32
C GLY A 248 1.42 -0.91 -17.16
N GLY A 249 0.20 -1.25 -17.58
CA GLY A 249 -1.01 -0.45 -17.42
C GLY A 249 -1.75 -0.65 -16.08
N GLY A 250 -1.14 -1.32 -15.10
CA GLY A 250 -1.71 -1.67 -13.80
C GLY A 250 -1.48 -3.14 -13.48
N LYS A 251 -1.12 -3.45 -12.22
CA LYS A 251 -0.78 -4.81 -11.79
C LYS A 251 -1.88 -5.83 -12.07
N ASP A 252 -3.14 -5.41 -11.98
CA ASP A 252 -4.30 -6.30 -12.21
C ASP A 252 -4.72 -6.33 -13.70
N ASN A 253 -4.06 -5.54 -14.57
CA ASN A 253 -4.41 -5.40 -15.98
C ASN A 253 -3.28 -5.80 -16.93
N THR A 254 -2.05 -5.99 -16.44
CA THR A 254 -0.87 -6.35 -17.23
C THR A 254 -0.21 -7.53 -16.55
N ILE A 255 -0.35 -8.71 -17.15
CA ILE A 255 0.02 -9.98 -16.52
C ILE A 255 0.96 -10.73 -17.47
N ILE A 256 2.15 -11.07 -17.02
CA ILE A 256 3.03 -12.05 -17.66
C ILE A 256 2.77 -13.39 -16.97
N THR A 257 2.48 -14.43 -17.74
CA THR A 257 2.15 -15.74 -17.18
C THR A 257 2.80 -16.91 -17.91
N TRP A 258 3.26 -17.88 -17.13
CA TRP A 258 3.75 -19.16 -17.62
C TRP A 258 3.43 -20.29 -16.61
N ASP A 259 3.78 -21.53 -16.92
CA ASP A 259 3.45 -22.74 -16.14
C ASP A 259 4.60 -23.77 -16.07
N ALA A 260 5.85 -23.34 -16.35
CA ALA A 260 7.02 -24.16 -16.10
C ALA A 260 7.22 -24.41 -14.60
N HIS A 261 7.79 -25.57 -14.24
CA HIS A 261 7.88 -26.07 -12.86
C HIS A 261 9.10 -26.99 -12.66
N ASP A 262 9.24 -27.55 -11.46
CA ASP A 262 10.29 -28.46 -10.98
C ASP A 262 11.69 -27.85 -10.85
N SER A 263 12.25 -27.31 -11.92
CA SER A 263 13.58 -26.73 -11.91
C SER A 263 13.52 -25.24 -11.54
N ILE A 264 14.07 -24.88 -10.39
CA ILE A 264 14.22 -23.46 -10.00
C ILE A 264 15.05 -22.66 -11.00
N ALA A 265 15.92 -23.32 -11.78
CA ALA A 265 16.77 -22.68 -12.78
C ALA A 265 16.00 -22.24 -14.04
N THR A 266 14.94 -22.97 -14.42
CA THR A 266 14.24 -22.80 -15.70
C THR A 266 12.74 -22.49 -15.59
N SER A 267 12.15 -22.66 -14.40
CA SER A 267 10.70 -22.52 -14.19
C SER A 267 10.19 -21.08 -14.08
N ALA A 268 11.10 -20.09 -13.98
CA ALA A 268 10.71 -18.70 -13.78
C ALA A 268 9.91 -18.16 -14.98
N THR A 269 8.74 -17.58 -14.70
CA THR A 269 7.96 -16.82 -15.69
C THR A 269 8.70 -15.55 -16.11
N PHE A 270 9.31 -14.86 -15.14
CA PHE A 270 10.16 -13.70 -15.37
C PHE A 270 11.53 -13.88 -14.72
N SER A 271 12.60 -13.69 -15.47
CA SER A 271 13.99 -13.70 -14.98
C SER A 271 14.66 -12.36 -15.24
N SER A 272 15.32 -11.80 -14.23
CA SER A 272 16.20 -10.64 -14.39
C SER A 272 17.60 -10.97 -13.89
N TYR A 273 18.54 -11.02 -14.83
CA TYR A 273 19.97 -11.20 -14.56
C TYR A 273 20.75 -9.88 -14.58
N ALA A 274 20.18 -8.83 -15.19
CA ALA A 274 20.83 -7.54 -15.38
C ALA A 274 20.62 -6.59 -14.20
N ASP A 275 21.66 -5.84 -13.89
CA ASP A 275 21.60 -4.76 -12.91
C ASP A 275 20.69 -3.64 -13.38
N TYR A 276 20.15 -2.87 -12.43
CA TYR A 276 19.25 -1.75 -12.70
C TYR A 276 17.99 -2.17 -13.48
N THR A 277 17.42 -3.33 -13.14
CA THR A 277 16.11 -3.73 -13.66
C THR A 277 15.00 -3.10 -12.84
N MET A 278 14.04 -2.49 -13.51
CA MET A 278 12.85 -1.94 -12.86
C MET A 278 11.57 -2.52 -13.44
N ALA A 279 10.56 -2.67 -12.58
CA ALA A 279 9.21 -2.92 -13.03
C ALA A 279 8.18 -2.09 -12.23
N GLN A 280 7.13 -1.64 -12.92
CA GLN A 280 6.02 -0.92 -12.30
C GLN A 280 4.70 -1.34 -12.92
N ASP A 281 3.67 -1.49 -12.08
CA ASP A 281 2.28 -1.68 -12.51
C ASP A 281 2.08 -2.91 -13.43
N ILE A 282 2.76 -4.01 -13.12
CA ILE A 282 2.72 -5.29 -13.86
C ILE A 282 2.76 -6.48 -12.88
N SER A 283 2.21 -7.62 -13.27
CA SER A 283 2.24 -8.86 -12.48
C SER A 283 2.93 -9.99 -13.20
N PHE A 284 3.70 -10.78 -12.45
CA PHE A 284 4.35 -12.01 -12.87
C PHE A 284 3.64 -13.19 -12.20
N VAL A 285 3.19 -14.15 -12.99
CA VAL A 285 2.32 -15.25 -12.53
C VAL A 285 2.85 -16.59 -13.02
N ASN A 286 3.20 -17.48 -12.10
CA ASN A 286 3.32 -18.88 -12.42
C ASN A 286 2.01 -19.60 -12.11
N SER A 287 1.40 -20.18 -13.13
CA SER A 287 0.05 -20.75 -13.08
C SER A 287 0.01 -22.27 -12.88
N PHE A 288 1.17 -22.94 -12.81
CA PHE A 288 1.26 -24.41 -12.73
C PHE A 288 0.43 -25.02 -11.60
N ASN A 289 0.47 -24.41 -10.41
CA ASN A 289 -0.18 -24.91 -9.20
C ASN A 289 -1.60 -24.36 -8.98
N ASN A 290 -2.19 -23.64 -9.94
CA ASN A 290 -3.54 -23.06 -9.78
C ASN A 290 -4.68 -24.10 -9.92
N GLY A 291 -4.39 -25.32 -10.40
CA GLY A 291 -5.38 -26.39 -10.59
C GLY A 291 -5.39 -27.44 -9.46
N THR A 292 -6.50 -28.16 -9.33
CA THR A 292 -6.75 -29.17 -8.26
C THR A 292 -6.15 -30.56 -8.51
N HIS A 293 -5.55 -30.79 -9.69
CA HIS A 293 -5.10 -32.13 -10.11
C HIS A 293 -3.59 -32.35 -10.06
N ASN A 294 -2.79 -31.29 -9.92
CA ASN A 294 -1.34 -31.40 -9.93
C ASN A 294 -0.81 -31.54 -8.50
N ARG A 295 0.12 -32.48 -8.29
CA ARG A 295 0.95 -32.48 -7.08
C ARG A 295 1.73 -31.17 -7.07
N MET A 296 1.69 -30.43 -5.97
CA MET A 296 2.42 -29.17 -5.84
C MET A 296 3.90 -29.38 -6.18
N ARG A 297 4.43 -28.54 -7.06
CA ARG A 297 5.85 -28.49 -7.44
C ARG A 297 6.39 -27.06 -7.29
N PRO A 298 7.70 -26.88 -7.06
CA PRO A 298 8.36 -25.59 -7.24
C PRO A 298 8.01 -24.95 -8.59
N ALA A 299 7.55 -23.71 -8.58
CA ALA A 299 7.14 -23.02 -9.81
C ALA A 299 7.28 -21.50 -9.65
N LEU A 300 8.37 -20.96 -10.19
CA LEU A 300 8.76 -19.56 -9.98
C LEU A 300 7.92 -18.60 -10.82
N ALA A 301 7.34 -17.59 -10.17
CA ALA A 301 6.76 -16.44 -10.86
C ALA A 301 7.86 -15.46 -11.28
N ALA A 302 8.86 -15.24 -10.43
CA ALA A 302 9.99 -14.38 -10.76
C ALA A 302 11.31 -14.86 -10.13
N LYS A 303 12.41 -14.64 -10.85
CA LYS A 303 13.79 -14.80 -10.42
C LYS A 303 14.52 -13.48 -10.60
N ILE A 304 15.00 -12.89 -9.51
CA ILE A 304 15.70 -11.59 -9.52
C ILE A 304 17.13 -11.80 -9.03
N GLN A 305 18.10 -11.50 -9.88
CA GLN A 305 19.53 -11.73 -9.61
C GLN A 305 20.41 -10.48 -9.84
N GLY A 306 20.00 -9.56 -10.71
CA GLY A 306 20.76 -8.34 -10.99
C GLY A 306 20.66 -7.31 -9.87
N ASP A 307 21.78 -6.67 -9.53
CA ASP A 307 21.88 -5.70 -8.45
C ASP A 307 21.08 -4.42 -8.75
N LYS A 308 20.64 -3.71 -7.69
CA LYS A 308 19.92 -2.43 -7.79
C LYS A 308 18.61 -2.53 -8.58
N SER A 309 17.84 -3.59 -8.33
CA SER A 309 16.56 -3.83 -8.97
C SER A 309 15.39 -3.31 -8.13
N ALA A 310 14.38 -2.71 -8.76
CA ALA A 310 13.26 -2.08 -8.05
C ALA A 310 11.89 -2.42 -8.65
N PHE A 311 10.96 -2.81 -7.80
CA PHE A 311 9.61 -3.23 -8.18
C PHE A 311 8.57 -2.40 -7.43
N HIS A 312 7.70 -1.70 -8.17
CA HIS A 312 6.69 -0.82 -7.57
C HIS A 312 5.29 -1.18 -8.03
N ARG A 313 4.37 -1.41 -7.07
CA ARG A 313 3.00 -1.83 -7.38
C ARG A 313 2.98 -3.03 -8.35
N CYS A 314 3.87 -3.98 -8.14
CA CYS A 314 3.92 -5.21 -8.93
C CYS A 314 3.23 -6.37 -8.21
N GLY A 315 2.81 -7.38 -8.96
CA GLY A 315 2.28 -8.63 -8.42
C GLY A 315 3.23 -9.80 -8.70
N PHE A 316 3.40 -10.68 -7.72
CA PHE A 316 4.14 -11.94 -7.85
C PHE A 316 3.23 -13.05 -7.33
N TYR A 317 2.75 -13.91 -8.22
CA TYR A 317 1.74 -14.91 -7.86
C TYR A 317 2.21 -16.31 -8.25
N GLY A 318 2.21 -17.20 -7.26
CA GLY A 318 2.55 -18.60 -7.40
C GLY A 318 2.10 -19.37 -6.15
N MET A 319 2.75 -20.51 -5.89
CA MET A 319 2.47 -21.34 -4.72
C MET A 319 3.75 -21.72 -3.98
N GLN A 320 4.48 -22.73 -4.45
CA GLN A 320 5.81 -23.03 -3.94
C GLN A 320 6.86 -22.27 -4.76
N ASP A 321 7.81 -21.63 -4.06
CA ASP A 321 8.95 -20.92 -4.64
C ASP A 321 8.54 -19.76 -5.57
N THR A 322 7.50 -18.98 -5.22
CA THR A 322 6.96 -17.89 -6.06
C THR A 322 8.03 -16.87 -6.50
N LEU A 323 8.81 -16.34 -5.55
CA LEU A 323 9.80 -15.29 -5.79
C LEU A 323 11.18 -15.77 -5.33
N TRP A 324 12.05 -16.03 -6.30
CA TRP A 324 13.46 -16.27 -6.04
C TRP A 324 14.23 -14.95 -6.07
N ASP A 325 14.44 -14.40 -4.89
CA ASP A 325 15.17 -13.16 -4.64
C ASP A 325 16.66 -13.48 -4.39
N VAL A 326 17.37 -13.77 -5.48
CA VAL A 326 18.63 -14.53 -5.51
C VAL A 326 19.76 -13.82 -4.77
N GLN A 327 20.19 -12.66 -5.27
CA GLN A 327 21.34 -11.89 -4.80
C GLN A 327 21.21 -10.43 -5.26
N GLY A 328 22.01 -9.53 -4.71
CA GLY A 328 21.98 -8.10 -5.06
C GLY A 328 21.09 -7.29 -4.12
N ARG A 329 21.00 -5.98 -4.37
CA ARG A 329 20.19 -5.04 -3.59
C ARG A 329 18.87 -4.79 -4.27
N HIS A 330 17.77 -5.16 -3.63
CA HIS A 330 16.45 -5.01 -4.23
C HIS A 330 15.48 -4.23 -3.37
N TYR A 331 14.56 -3.54 -4.04
CA TYR A 331 13.49 -2.79 -3.40
C TYR A 331 12.13 -3.18 -3.96
N PHE A 332 11.27 -3.69 -3.10
CA PHE A 332 9.88 -4.01 -3.43
C PHE A 332 8.98 -3.08 -2.65
N LYS A 333 8.20 -2.23 -3.35
CA LYS A 333 7.32 -1.26 -2.70
C LYS A 333 5.90 -1.37 -3.21
N LEU A 334 4.93 -1.44 -2.29
CA LEU A 334 3.50 -1.59 -2.61
C LEU A 334 3.21 -2.82 -3.49
N CYS A 335 4.07 -3.84 -3.44
CA CYS A 335 3.89 -5.06 -4.21
C CYS A 335 2.95 -6.04 -3.50
N THR A 336 2.38 -6.98 -4.25
CA THR A 336 1.69 -8.14 -3.71
C THR A 336 2.51 -9.38 -4.02
N ILE A 337 2.86 -10.17 -3.01
CA ILE A 337 3.57 -11.44 -3.18
C ILE A 337 2.70 -12.54 -2.59
N GLN A 338 2.35 -13.54 -3.39
CA GLN A 338 1.45 -14.62 -3.02
C GLN A 338 2.13 -15.98 -3.13
N GLY A 339 1.96 -16.82 -2.11
CA GLY A 339 2.38 -18.22 -2.16
C GLY A 339 2.09 -18.98 -0.88
N SER A 340 2.69 -20.15 -0.75
CA SER A 340 2.47 -21.10 0.34
C SER A 340 3.76 -21.56 1.00
N VAL A 341 4.65 -22.22 0.24
CA VAL A 341 5.90 -22.81 0.76
C VAL A 341 7.08 -22.06 0.16
N ASP A 342 7.98 -21.58 1.02
CA ASP A 342 9.21 -20.86 0.66
C ASP A 342 9.04 -19.79 -0.41
N PHE A 343 7.88 -19.13 -0.41
CA PHE A 343 7.47 -18.37 -1.57
C PHE A 343 8.21 -17.04 -1.75
N ILE A 344 9.03 -16.65 -0.78
CA ILE A 344 10.07 -15.63 -0.88
C ILE A 344 11.38 -16.24 -0.38
N PHE A 345 12.30 -16.58 -1.29
CA PHE A 345 13.52 -17.29 -0.93
C PHE A 345 14.73 -16.75 -1.69
N GLY A 346 15.93 -17.02 -1.19
CA GLY A 346 17.18 -16.51 -1.76
C GLY A 346 18.09 -15.82 -0.75
N ALA A 347 19.10 -15.11 -1.23
CA ALA A 347 20.18 -14.55 -0.42
C ALA A 347 20.51 -13.10 -0.81
N SER A 348 19.53 -12.35 -1.32
CA SER A 348 19.71 -10.93 -1.62
C SER A 348 19.63 -10.04 -0.37
N ARG A 349 19.95 -8.77 -0.59
CA ARG A 349 19.82 -7.67 0.37
C ARG A 349 18.58 -6.87 -0.01
N SER A 350 17.44 -7.24 0.56
CA SER A 350 16.14 -6.76 0.08
C SER A 350 15.30 -6.05 1.12
N LEU A 351 14.70 -4.93 0.70
CA LEU A 351 13.68 -4.21 1.46
C LEU A 351 12.32 -4.34 0.78
N TYR A 352 11.40 -4.99 1.46
CA TYR A 352 9.98 -5.10 1.12
C TYR A 352 9.21 -4.08 1.95
N GLU A 353 8.81 -2.97 1.35
CA GLU A 353 8.13 -1.86 2.05
C GLU A 353 6.67 -1.76 1.62
N LYS A 354 5.74 -1.73 2.59
CA LYS A 354 4.30 -1.58 2.35
C LYS A 354 3.73 -2.63 1.39
N CYS A 355 4.34 -3.81 1.35
CA CYS A 355 3.89 -4.91 0.53
C CYS A 355 2.75 -5.67 1.21
N THR A 356 1.92 -6.32 0.39
CA THR A 356 0.95 -7.32 0.86
C THR A 356 1.53 -8.70 0.62
N ILE A 357 1.71 -9.45 1.71
CA ILE A 357 2.18 -10.83 1.70
C ILE A 357 0.94 -11.71 1.86
N SER A 358 0.54 -12.38 0.78
CA SER A 358 -0.73 -13.13 0.69
C SER A 358 -0.46 -14.63 0.76
N ILE A 359 -0.80 -15.25 1.88
CA ILE A 359 -0.65 -16.70 2.08
C ILE A 359 -1.82 -17.41 1.40
N VAL A 360 -1.52 -18.44 0.61
CA VAL A 360 -2.51 -19.41 0.11
C VAL A 360 -2.36 -20.74 0.81
N GLU A 361 -3.46 -21.49 0.87
CA GLU A 361 -3.51 -22.77 1.56
C GLU A 361 -2.52 -23.76 0.95
N ASN A 362 -1.77 -24.45 1.81
CA ASN A 362 -0.77 -25.41 1.40
C ASN A 362 -1.42 -26.71 0.94
N LEU A 363 -1.18 -27.10 -0.31
CA LEU A 363 -1.70 -28.34 -0.88
C LEU A 363 -1.14 -29.61 -0.19
N HIS A 364 0.01 -29.52 0.49
CA HIS A 364 0.59 -30.64 1.24
C HIS A 364 0.03 -30.85 2.65
N LYS A 365 -1.04 -30.14 3.05
CA LYS A 365 -1.67 -30.22 4.38
C LYS A 365 -0.67 -29.93 5.52
N GLY A 366 -0.50 -28.65 5.83
CA GLY A 366 0.37 -28.17 6.91
C GLY A 366 0.61 -26.68 6.79
N PRO A 367 1.31 -26.06 7.76
CA PRO A 367 1.72 -24.67 7.61
C PRO A 367 2.72 -24.51 6.45
N GLY A 368 2.59 -23.42 5.71
CA GLY A 368 3.58 -22.95 4.74
C GLY A 368 4.72 -22.16 5.39
N TYR A 369 5.54 -21.52 4.56
CA TYR A 369 6.66 -20.69 4.98
C TYR A 369 6.72 -19.44 4.09
N ILE A 370 6.65 -18.26 4.70
CA ILE A 370 6.75 -17.00 3.94
C ILE A 370 8.15 -16.84 3.38
N THR A 371 9.16 -17.05 4.21
CA THR A 371 10.56 -16.83 3.83
C THR A 371 11.41 -18.09 3.97
N ALA A 372 12.36 -18.25 3.03
CA ALA A 372 13.48 -19.17 3.15
C ALA A 372 14.78 -18.43 2.78
N GLN A 373 15.30 -17.65 3.73
CA GLN A 373 16.47 -16.80 3.50
C GLN A 373 17.76 -17.64 3.63
N GLY A 374 18.67 -17.44 2.67
CA GLY A 374 19.83 -18.30 2.42
C GLY A 374 21.20 -17.63 2.63
N ARG A 375 21.32 -16.67 3.54
CA ARG A 375 22.64 -16.11 3.93
C ARG A 375 23.51 -17.22 4.52
N SER A 376 24.68 -17.44 3.92
CA SER A 376 25.54 -18.59 4.25
C SER A 376 26.71 -18.23 5.16
N GLY A 377 27.12 -16.96 5.22
CA GLY A 377 28.24 -16.52 6.05
C GLY A 377 27.95 -15.31 6.95
N PRO A 378 28.70 -15.15 8.06
CA PRO A 378 28.52 -14.05 8.99
C PRO A 378 28.97 -12.70 8.41
N ARG A 379 29.85 -12.69 7.40
CA ARG A 379 30.36 -11.48 6.73
C ARG A 379 29.49 -10.99 5.58
N GLU A 380 28.53 -11.80 5.10
CA GLU A 380 27.58 -11.36 4.09
C GLU A 380 26.66 -10.27 4.66
N THR A 381 26.13 -9.40 3.81
CA THR A 381 25.21 -8.32 4.23
C THR A 381 23.77 -8.56 3.79
N SER A 382 23.50 -9.76 3.25
CA SER A 382 22.19 -10.18 2.79
C SER A 382 21.21 -10.33 3.96
N ALA A 383 19.98 -9.90 3.73
CA ALA A 383 18.86 -10.05 4.65
C ALA A 383 17.56 -9.70 3.91
N PHE A 384 16.46 -10.28 4.37
CA PHE A 384 15.12 -9.87 3.96
C PHE A 384 14.49 -9.00 5.03
N VAL A 385 14.16 -7.76 4.68
CA VAL A 385 13.51 -6.80 5.60
C VAL A 385 12.12 -6.48 5.09
N PHE A 386 11.09 -6.84 5.87
CA PHE A 386 9.69 -6.53 5.62
C PHE A 386 9.27 -5.38 6.52
N LYS A 387 9.06 -4.21 5.93
CA LYS A 387 8.76 -2.97 6.65
C LYS A 387 7.37 -2.48 6.32
N GLU A 388 6.55 -2.20 7.35
CA GLU A 388 5.20 -1.65 7.17
C GLU A 388 4.30 -2.52 6.26
N CYS A 389 4.53 -3.84 6.26
CA CYS A 389 3.83 -4.78 5.39
C CYS A 389 2.50 -5.26 6.02
N ASN A 390 1.66 -5.89 5.20
CA ASN A 390 0.47 -6.60 5.65
C ASN A 390 0.58 -8.08 5.28
N ILE A 391 0.55 -8.95 6.28
CA ILE A 391 0.47 -10.41 6.10
C ILE A 391 -0.98 -10.84 6.29
N VAL A 392 -1.55 -11.36 5.20
CA VAL A 392 -2.95 -11.78 5.08
C VAL A 392 -3.01 -13.10 4.33
N GLY A 393 -4.20 -13.70 4.22
CA GLY A 393 -4.40 -14.86 3.35
C GLY A 393 -5.28 -15.93 3.95
N LYS A 394 -5.21 -17.12 3.33
CA LYS A 394 -5.88 -18.35 3.74
C LYS A 394 -4.81 -19.41 4.04
N GLY A 395 -5.05 -20.26 5.04
CA GLY A 395 -4.08 -21.24 5.51
C GLY A 395 -3.23 -20.74 6.68
N LYS A 396 -2.25 -21.54 7.07
CA LYS A 396 -1.29 -21.23 8.14
C LYS A 396 0.12 -21.16 7.55
N ALA A 397 0.98 -20.32 8.12
CA ALA A 397 2.39 -20.27 7.74
C ALA A 397 3.29 -19.87 8.90
N TYR A 398 4.55 -20.32 8.82
CA TYR A 398 5.67 -19.70 9.53
C TYR A 398 6.06 -18.40 8.80
N LEU A 399 6.57 -17.43 9.55
CA LEU A 399 7.23 -16.23 9.02
C LEU A 399 8.47 -16.59 8.20
N GLY A 400 9.15 -17.67 8.57
CA GLY A 400 10.24 -18.18 7.77
C GLY A 400 10.89 -19.43 8.33
N ARG A 401 11.73 -20.02 7.47
CA ARG A 401 12.70 -21.03 7.85
C ARG A 401 14.10 -20.71 7.35
N ALA A 402 15.11 -21.16 8.08
CA ALA A 402 16.50 -20.93 7.70
C ALA A 402 16.89 -21.87 6.56
N TRP A 403 17.12 -21.33 5.35
CA TRP A 403 17.66 -22.13 4.26
C TRP A 403 19.17 -22.37 4.44
N ARG A 404 19.86 -21.45 5.13
CA ARG A 404 21.29 -21.49 5.46
C ARG A 404 21.54 -20.95 6.87
N ASP A 405 22.71 -21.23 7.43
CA ASP A 405 22.99 -21.09 8.87
C ASP A 405 23.07 -19.66 9.40
N HIS A 406 23.23 -18.67 8.52
CA HIS A 406 23.26 -17.25 8.88
C HIS A 406 22.01 -16.49 8.43
N ALA A 407 20.90 -17.21 8.22
CA ALA A 407 19.69 -16.62 7.67
C ALA A 407 19.22 -15.40 8.48
N THR A 408 18.94 -14.31 7.78
CA THR A 408 18.57 -13.02 8.40
C THR A 408 17.26 -12.51 7.81
N VAL A 409 16.23 -12.40 8.66
CA VAL A 409 14.88 -11.94 8.29
C VAL A 409 14.34 -11.02 9.38
N LEU A 410 13.86 -9.84 8.99
CA LEU A 410 13.25 -8.88 9.90
C LEU A 410 11.84 -8.53 9.41
N PHE A 411 10.84 -8.71 10.26
CA PHE A 411 9.53 -8.08 10.11
C PHE A 411 9.47 -6.87 11.06
N TYR A 412 9.36 -5.67 10.50
CA TYR A 412 9.29 -4.41 11.24
C TYR A 412 7.97 -3.69 10.95
N ASP A 413 7.26 -3.31 12.01
CA ASP A 413 5.98 -2.58 11.95
C ASP A 413 4.97 -3.24 10.99
N THR A 414 4.94 -4.57 10.99
CA THR A 414 4.14 -5.37 10.05
C THR A 414 2.86 -5.85 10.74
N PHE A 415 1.73 -5.70 10.06
CA PHE A 415 0.44 -6.24 10.52
C PHE A 415 0.31 -7.71 10.09
N MET A 416 -0.10 -8.58 11.01
CA MET A 416 -0.26 -10.01 10.78
C MET A 416 -1.66 -10.47 11.21
N THR A 417 -2.43 -11.00 10.27
CA THR A 417 -3.67 -11.73 10.60
C THR A 417 -3.34 -13.04 11.33
N ASP A 418 -4.35 -13.79 11.77
CA ASP A 418 -4.19 -15.05 12.50
C ASP A 418 -3.63 -16.22 11.66
N VAL A 419 -3.11 -15.95 10.47
CA VAL A 419 -2.47 -16.91 9.55
C VAL A 419 -1.10 -17.37 10.03
N ILE A 420 -0.43 -16.63 10.93
CA ILE A 420 0.88 -17.01 11.45
C ILE A 420 0.74 -18.05 12.55
N VAL A 421 1.51 -19.15 12.46
CA VAL A 421 1.55 -20.17 13.51
C VAL A 421 2.20 -19.64 14.80
N PRO A 422 1.81 -20.10 15.99
CA PRO A 422 2.30 -19.53 17.25
C PRO A 422 3.83 -19.54 17.42
N GLN A 423 4.50 -20.58 16.90
CA GLN A 423 5.96 -20.73 16.92
C GLN A 423 6.67 -19.62 16.13
N GLY A 424 6.02 -19.07 15.10
CA GLY A 424 6.53 -18.01 14.22
C GLY A 424 7.60 -18.46 13.24
N TRP A 425 8.62 -19.18 13.70
CA TRP A 425 9.82 -19.50 12.92
C TRP A 425 10.22 -20.96 13.01
N ASN A 426 11.00 -21.43 12.04
CA ASN A 426 11.53 -22.79 12.00
C ASN A 426 13.05 -22.75 11.67
N ALA A 427 13.89 -23.37 12.49
CA ALA A 427 15.35 -23.34 12.29
C ALA A 427 15.83 -24.28 11.18
N TRP A 428 14.96 -25.18 10.69
CA TRP A 428 15.29 -26.22 9.72
C TRP A 428 16.57 -26.98 10.10
N TYR A 429 17.57 -27.03 9.21
CA TYR A 429 18.82 -27.75 9.42
C TYR A 429 19.77 -27.03 10.38
N SER A 430 19.51 -25.76 10.70
CA SER A 430 20.28 -24.99 11.67
C SER A 430 19.79 -25.22 13.12
N ALA A 431 18.92 -26.21 13.36
CA ALA A 431 18.51 -26.60 14.70
C ALA A 431 19.74 -27.00 15.54
N GLY A 432 19.87 -26.45 16.75
CA GLY A 432 21.06 -26.57 17.59
C GLY A 432 22.14 -25.50 17.33
N ASN A 433 22.04 -24.73 16.24
CA ASN A 433 22.93 -23.62 15.88
C ASN A 433 22.15 -22.30 15.68
N GLU A 434 21.01 -22.12 16.36
CA GLU A 434 20.12 -20.99 16.14
C GLU A 434 20.72 -19.65 16.61
N ASN A 435 21.83 -19.67 17.34
CA ASN A 435 22.60 -18.47 17.71
C ASN A 435 23.20 -17.73 16.49
N GLN A 436 23.34 -18.41 15.35
CA GLN A 436 23.83 -17.83 14.11
C GLN A 436 22.74 -17.13 13.29
N LEU A 437 21.47 -17.49 13.52
CA LEU A 437 20.30 -16.93 12.87
C LEU A 437 19.99 -15.51 13.38
N ARG A 438 19.36 -14.71 12.52
CA ARG A 438 18.91 -13.35 12.84
C ARG A 438 17.47 -13.15 12.39
N PHE A 439 16.55 -13.87 13.02
CA PHE A 439 15.11 -13.74 12.79
C PHE A 439 14.47 -12.87 13.85
N ALA A 440 13.72 -11.85 13.44
CA ALA A 440 13.10 -10.92 14.37
C ALA A 440 11.77 -10.34 13.88
N GLU A 441 10.92 -10.04 14.85
CA GLU A 441 9.68 -9.30 14.74
C GLU A 441 9.76 -8.08 15.67
N VAL A 442 9.67 -6.87 15.12
CA VAL A 442 9.76 -5.63 15.90
C VAL A 442 8.56 -4.74 15.58
N LYS A 443 7.82 -4.30 16.60
CA LYS A 443 6.60 -3.47 16.47
C LYS A 443 5.50 -4.10 15.60
N CYS A 444 5.53 -5.41 15.38
CA CYS A 444 4.49 -6.10 14.64
C CYS A 444 3.18 -6.14 15.45
N CYS A 445 2.04 -6.13 14.77
CA CYS A 445 0.73 -6.11 15.41
C CYS A 445 -0.29 -7.00 14.70
N GLY A 446 -1.46 -7.20 15.31
CA GLY A 446 -2.48 -8.13 14.83
C GLY A 446 -2.45 -9.49 15.53
N ARG A 447 -3.41 -10.36 15.22
CA ARG A 447 -3.58 -11.65 15.92
C ARG A 447 -2.40 -12.60 15.69
N GLY A 448 -1.80 -12.58 14.51
CA GLY A 448 -0.63 -13.40 14.18
C GLY A 448 0.65 -12.96 14.86
N ALA A 449 0.72 -11.70 15.32
CA ALA A 449 1.90 -11.12 15.97
C ALA A 449 2.00 -11.45 17.48
N ASN A 450 1.12 -12.32 18.01
CA ASN A 450 1.22 -12.73 19.42
C ASN A 450 2.51 -13.53 19.66
N ALA A 451 3.44 -12.92 20.39
CA ALA A 451 4.76 -13.48 20.63
C ALA A 451 4.84 -14.52 21.77
N SER A 452 3.76 -14.74 22.54
CA SER A 452 3.78 -15.56 23.78
C SER A 452 4.25 -17.02 23.60
N LYS A 453 4.11 -17.57 22.39
CA LYS A 453 4.51 -18.95 22.05
C LYS A 453 5.60 -19.03 20.98
N ARG A 454 6.28 -17.91 20.70
CA ARG A 454 7.38 -17.89 19.74
C ARG A 454 8.53 -18.75 20.21
N VAL A 455 9.29 -19.27 19.25
CA VAL A 455 10.56 -19.92 19.53
C VAL A 455 11.48 -18.98 20.32
N LYS A 456 12.17 -19.52 21.33
CA LYS A 456 12.98 -18.72 22.28
C LYS A 456 14.23 -18.10 21.65
N TRP A 457 14.68 -18.60 20.50
CA TRP A 457 15.90 -18.17 19.83
C TRP A 457 15.70 -16.96 18.91
N ALA A 458 14.47 -16.59 18.56
CA ALA A 458 14.16 -15.41 17.74
C ALA A 458 14.35 -14.08 18.53
N ASN A 459 14.29 -12.95 17.82
CA ASN A 459 14.36 -11.59 18.37
C ASN A 459 15.70 -11.22 19.04
N LYS A 460 16.81 -11.71 18.50
CA LYS A 460 18.17 -11.45 19.01
C LYS A 460 18.93 -10.36 18.23
N LEU A 461 18.24 -9.35 17.70
CA LEU A 461 18.88 -8.21 17.04
C LEU A 461 19.28 -7.13 18.05
N SER A 462 20.50 -6.62 17.94
CA SER A 462 20.92 -5.41 18.65
C SER A 462 20.20 -4.16 18.11
N GLU A 463 20.12 -3.10 18.92
CA GLU A 463 19.53 -1.83 18.46
C GLU A 463 20.26 -1.24 17.24
N LYS A 464 21.59 -1.45 17.15
CA LYS A 464 22.41 -0.99 16.03
C LYS A 464 22.02 -1.72 14.74
N GLU A 465 21.99 -3.06 14.77
CA GLU A 465 21.56 -3.88 13.63
C GLU A 465 20.14 -3.52 13.20
N LEU A 466 19.23 -3.34 14.17
CA LEU A 466 17.86 -2.94 13.87
C LEU A 466 17.78 -1.59 13.15
N LYS A 467 18.50 -0.56 13.63
CA LYS A 467 18.53 0.77 13.00
C LYS A 467 19.11 0.72 11.58
N GLU A 468 20.15 -0.09 11.37
CA GLU A 468 20.74 -0.30 10.05
C GLU A 468 19.75 -0.97 9.09
N LEU A 469 19.11 -2.08 9.50
CA LEU A 469 18.18 -2.84 8.65
C LEU A 469 16.93 -2.05 8.24
N ILE A 470 16.39 -1.19 9.12
CA ILE A 470 15.17 -0.41 8.82
C ILE A 470 15.42 0.87 8.01
N SER A 471 16.68 1.28 7.88
CA SER A 471 17.09 2.46 7.13
C SER A 471 17.05 2.17 5.63
N ILE A 472 16.69 3.16 4.82
CA ILE A 472 16.78 3.03 3.35
C ILE A 472 18.22 2.82 2.89
N SER A 473 19.20 3.33 3.65
CA SER A 473 20.63 3.11 3.39
C SER A 473 21.04 1.64 3.48
N PHE A 474 20.20 0.77 4.07
CA PHE A 474 20.37 -0.68 4.00
C PHE A 474 20.44 -1.15 2.55
N ILE A 475 19.62 -0.66 1.65
CA ILE A 475 19.73 -1.01 0.23
C ILE A 475 20.35 0.11 -0.60
N ASP A 476 20.32 1.35 -0.11
CA ASP A 476 20.57 2.56 -0.88
C ASP A 476 21.67 3.46 -0.27
N GLY A 477 22.74 2.87 0.28
CA GLY A 477 23.84 3.63 0.88
C GLY A 477 24.53 4.62 -0.07
N GLU A 478 24.48 4.33 -1.37
CA GLU A 478 25.06 5.11 -2.48
C GLU A 478 24.02 5.97 -3.22
N GLY A 479 22.74 5.92 -2.83
CA GLY A 479 21.69 6.73 -3.44
C GLY A 479 21.23 6.29 -4.84
N TRP A 480 21.46 5.04 -5.25
CA TRP A 480 20.97 4.52 -6.54
C TRP A 480 19.46 4.68 -6.71
N LEU A 481 18.64 4.55 -5.64
CA LEU A 481 17.18 4.74 -5.73
C LEU A 481 16.79 6.18 -6.09
N ARG A 482 17.57 7.18 -5.66
CA ARG A 482 17.34 8.59 -6.01
C ARG A 482 17.75 8.91 -7.45
N ASN A 483 18.71 8.14 -7.95
CA ASN A 483 19.26 8.26 -9.29
C ASN A 483 18.48 7.43 -10.31
N LEU A 484 17.29 6.92 -9.96
CA LEU A 484 16.42 6.25 -10.90
C LEU A 484 15.75 7.29 -11.82
N ALA A 485 15.78 7.06 -13.14
CA ALA A 485 15.37 7.97 -14.22
C ALA A 485 13.99 8.58 -14.02
N LEU A 486 13.17 7.88 -13.28
CA LEU A 486 11.79 8.14 -13.05
C LEU A 486 11.63 8.28 -11.56
N ASN A 487 10.97 9.35 -11.13
CA ASN A 487 10.37 9.43 -9.80
C ASN A 487 9.26 8.36 -9.68
N ILE A 488 9.61 7.07 -9.80
CA ILE A 488 8.75 5.89 -9.64
C ILE A 488 8.05 5.98 -8.27
N PHE A 489 8.71 6.64 -7.32
CA PHE A 489 8.35 6.73 -5.92
C PHE A 489 7.83 8.09 -5.45
N GLY A 490 7.54 9.04 -6.37
CA GLY A 490 6.88 10.32 -6.10
C GLY A 490 7.10 10.88 -4.69
N ALA A 491 8.24 11.54 -4.47
CA ALA A 491 8.54 12.23 -3.21
C ALA A 491 7.54 13.36 -2.91
#